data_AF-A0AA36BJA2-F1
#
_entry.id   AF-A0AA36BJA2-F1
#
_cell.length_a   1.000
_cell.length_b   1.000
_cell.length_c   1.000
_cell.angle_alpha   90.00
_cell.angle_beta   90.00
_cell.angle_gamma   90.00
#
_symmetry.space_group_name_H-M   'P 1'
#
loop_
_entity.id
_entity.type
_entity.pdbx_description
1 polymer ?
#
loop_
_entity_poly.entity_id
_entity_poly.type
_entity_poly.pdbx_seq_one_letter_code
_entity_poly.pdbx_strand_id
1 'polypeptide(L)'
;MTGIMRLYAAIIVSPLPIGSTKPHPHGIENSWIWITRILNMKPRPDITAAMIYNILEVTGHLLFLYYQKPFQKLLHIIITEFLPKINAVSASAGSVSRLETFLEANIKNKGQIATPYGYLTSSFWLS
;
A
#
# COMPACT_ATOMS: atom_id res chain seq x y z
N MET A 1 7.02 -11.69 8.45
CA MET A 1 7.23 -10.32 7.92
C MET A 1 5.95 -9.70 7.34
N THR A 2 5.21 -10.40 6.46
CA THR A 2 3.98 -9.86 5.83
C THR A 2 2.89 -9.47 6.83
N GLY A 3 2.66 -10.28 7.88
CA GLY A 3 1.68 -9.97 8.92
C GLY A 3 1.99 -8.69 9.71
N ILE A 4 3.27 -8.47 10.06
CA ILE A 4 3.70 -7.24 10.75
C ILE A 4 3.47 -6.02 9.85
N MET A 5 3.76 -6.14 8.55
CA MET A 5 3.54 -5.07 7.59
C MET A 5 2.06 -4.74 7.44
N ARG A 6 1.19 -5.74 7.36
CA ARG A 6 -0.26 -5.56 7.31
C ARG A 6 -0.79 -4.90 8.58
N LEU A 7 -0.31 -5.31 9.76
CA LEU A 7 -0.69 -4.67 11.02
C LEU A 7 -0.26 -3.20 11.06
N TYR A 8 0.98 -2.91 10.67
CA TYR A 8 1.48 -1.54 10.58
C TYR A 8 0.64 -0.68 9.63
N ALA A 9 0.31 -1.22 8.45
CA ALA A 9 -0.56 -0.55 7.49
C ALA A 9 -1.98 -0.37 8.03
N ALA A 10 -2.52 -1.35 8.77
CA ALA A 10 -3.83 -1.26 9.41
C ALA A 10 -3.88 -0.14 10.46
N ILE A 11 -2.82 0.03 11.26
CA ILE A 11 -2.71 1.13 12.22
C ILE A 11 -2.78 2.49 11.50
N ILE A 12 -2.08 2.64 10.38
CA ILE A 12 -2.07 3.90 9.60
C ILE A 12 -3.47 4.28 9.09
N VAL A 13 -4.27 3.30 8.65
CA VAL A 13 -5.58 3.54 8.03
C VAL A 13 -6.74 3.55 9.03
N SER A 14 -6.49 3.15 10.28
CA SER A 14 -7.54 3.04 11.28
C SER A 14 -8.04 4.43 11.71
N PRO A 15 -9.36 4.65 11.73
CA PRO A 15 -9.90 5.91 12.24
C PRO A 15 -9.68 6.02 13.75
N LEU A 16 -9.54 7.26 14.23
CA LEU A 16 -9.51 7.53 15.66
C LEU A 16 -10.89 7.28 16.30
N PRO A 17 -10.94 6.96 17.61
CA PRO A 17 -12.19 6.84 18.35
C PRO A 17 -13.08 8.08 18.20
N ILE A 18 -14.39 7.86 18.20
CA ILE A 18 -15.40 8.92 18.13
C ILE A 18 -15.17 9.90 19.28
N GLY A 19 -15.04 11.20 18.96
CA GLY A 19 -14.77 12.25 19.93
C GLY A 19 -13.30 12.62 20.11
N SER A 20 -12.36 11.96 19.41
CA SER A 20 -10.97 12.39 19.39
C SER A 20 -10.80 13.68 18.57
N THR A 21 -10.22 14.71 19.18
CA THR A 21 -9.90 16.00 18.53
C THR A 21 -8.44 16.09 18.06
N LYS A 22 -7.60 15.13 18.46
CA LYS A 22 -6.18 15.10 18.08
C LYS A 22 -6.00 14.48 16.69
N PRO A 23 -5.00 14.92 15.91
CA PRO A 23 -4.65 14.24 14.65
C PRO A 23 -4.16 12.82 14.92
N HIS A 24 -4.30 11.95 13.92
CA HIS A 24 -3.80 10.58 14.02
C HIS A 24 -2.28 10.61 14.22
N PRO A 25 -1.73 10.01 15.30
CA PRO A 25 -0.31 10.16 15.64
C PRO A 25 0.62 9.52 14.60
N HIS A 26 0.09 8.60 13.78
CA HIS A 26 0.83 7.88 12.76
C HIS A 26 0.01 7.82 11.46
N GLY A 27 -0.27 8.98 10.87
CA GLY A 27 -1.22 9.13 9.76
C GLY A 27 -0.73 8.57 8.43
N ILE A 28 -1.55 8.77 7.39
CA ILE A 28 -1.35 8.21 6.04
C ILE A 28 -0.03 8.63 5.38
N GLU A 29 0.52 9.78 5.78
CA GLU A 29 1.82 10.28 5.37
C GLU A 29 2.95 9.28 5.66
N ASN A 30 2.83 8.49 6.73
CA ASN A 30 3.82 7.47 7.06
C ASN A 30 3.82 6.31 6.07
N SER A 31 2.68 6.00 5.44
CA SER A 31 2.64 5.03 4.33
C SER A 31 3.37 5.59 3.11
N TRP A 32 3.11 6.86 2.77
CA TRP A 32 3.80 7.53 1.66
C TRP A 32 5.32 7.57 1.87
N ILE A 33 5.78 7.96 3.06
CA ILE A 33 7.19 8.00 3.43
C ILE A 33 7.80 6.59 3.34
N TRP A 34 7.08 5.57 3.83
CA TRP A 34 7.57 4.20 3.75
C TRP A 34 7.75 3.74 2.30
N ILE A 35 6.74 3.95 1.44
CA ILE A 35 6.81 3.51 0.03
C ILE A 35 7.94 4.24 -0.69
N THR A 36 8.00 5.57 -0.59
CA THR A 36 9.04 6.37 -1.26
C THR A 36 10.44 6.00 -0.80
N ARG A 37 10.66 5.71 0.49
CA ARG A 37 11.95 5.22 1.00
C ARG A 37 12.33 3.89 0.38
N ILE A 38 11.39 2.95 0.28
CA ILE A 38 11.65 1.65 -0.35
C ILE A 38 11.99 1.81 -1.84
N LEU A 39 11.29 2.68 -2.56
CA LEU A 39 11.56 2.93 -3.98
C LEU A 39 12.93 3.58 -4.23
N ASN A 40 13.46 4.32 -3.26
CA ASN A 40 14.80 4.91 -3.32
C ASN A 40 15.93 3.94 -2.95
N MET A 41 15.60 2.72 -2.50
CA MET A 41 16.58 1.69 -2.15
C MET A 41 16.65 0.60 -3.23
N LYS A 42 17.77 -0.14 -3.29
CA LYS A 42 17.86 -1.31 -4.16
C LYS A 42 16.91 -2.41 -3.65
N PRO A 43 16.08 -3.00 -4.53
CA PRO A 43 15.17 -4.07 -4.12
C PRO A 43 15.96 -5.28 -3.64
N ARG A 44 15.53 -5.85 -2.52
CA ARG A 44 15.99 -7.16 -2.03
C ARG A 44 15.16 -8.28 -2.64
N PRO A 45 15.78 -9.43 -2.98
CA PRO A 45 15.06 -10.58 -3.52
C PRO A 45 13.97 -11.06 -2.56
N ASP A 46 12.86 -11.52 -3.12
CA ASP A 46 11.74 -12.22 -2.46
C ASP A 46 10.93 -11.44 -1.40
N ILE A 47 11.48 -10.37 -0.81
CA ILE A 47 10.85 -9.62 0.28
C ILE A 47 10.21 -8.32 -0.23
N THR A 48 10.90 -7.58 -1.10
CA THR A 48 10.49 -6.22 -1.47
C THR A 48 9.13 -6.18 -2.16
N ALA A 49 8.91 -7.08 -3.12
CA ALA A 49 7.63 -7.21 -3.83
C ALA A 49 6.47 -7.51 -2.87
N ALA A 50 6.68 -8.44 -1.94
CA ALA A 50 5.69 -8.79 -0.94
C ALA A 50 5.37 -7.60 -0.02
N MET A 51 6.36 -6.85 0.45
CA MET A 51 6.12 -5.71 1.34
C MET A 51 5.35 -4.57 0.64
N ILE A 52 5.71 -4.27 -0.61
CA ILE A 52 5.01 -3.26 -1.42
C ILE A 52 3.56 -3.68 -1.67
N TYR A 53 3.32 -4.95 -2.03
CA TYR A 53 1.96 -5.47 -2.17
C TYR A 53 1.15 -5.28 -0.89
N ASN A 54 1.68 -5.73 0.26
CA ASN A 54 0.94 -5.70 1.53
C ASN A 54 0.61 -4.27 2.00
N ILE A 55 1.51 -3.30 1.80
CA ILE A 55 1.19 -1.91 2.19
C ILE A 55 0.16 -1.28 1.24
N LEU A 56 0.27 -1.53 -0.07
CA LEU A 56 -0.64 -0.94 -1.05
C LEU A 56 -2.04 -1.56 -0.97
N GLU A 57 -2.14 -2.85 -0.68
CA GLU A 57 -3.41 -3.55 -0.48
C GLU A 57 -4.20 -2.94 0.69
N VAL A 58 -3.52 -2.53 1.77
CA VAL A 58 -4.18 -1.98 2.97
C VAL A 58 -4.36 -0.46 2.89
N THR A 59 -3.33 0.27 2.49
CA THR A 59 -3.33 1.75 2.52
C THR A 59 -3.70 2.40 1.19
N GLY A 60 -3.75 1.63 0.10
CA GLY A 60 -3.91 2.15 -1.25
C GLY A 60 -5.19 2.95 -1.46
N HIS A 61 -6.30 2.52 -0.85
CA HIS A 61 -7.56 3.26 -0.91
C HIS A 61 -7.44 4.66 -0.32
N LEU A 62 -6.91 4.77 0.91
CA LEU A 62 -6.73 6.07 1.57
C LEU A 62 -5.66 6.92 0.89
N LEU A 63 -4.57 6.33 0.40
CA LEU A 63 -3.55 7.05 -0.37
C LEU A 63 -4.13 7.65 -1.65
N PHE A 64 -5.00 6.91 -2.34
CA PHE A 64 -5.69 7.40 -3.52
C PHE A 64 -6.61 8.58 -3.19
N LEU A 65 -7.42 8.48 -2.12
CA LEU A 65 -8.31 9.57 -1.70
C LEU A 65 -7.54 10.82 -1.25
N TYR A 66 -6.46 10.63 -0.49
CA TYR A 66 -5.70 11.73 0.12
C TYR A 66 -4.78 12.45 -0.88
N TYR A 67 -4.01 11.71 -1.68
CA TYR A 67 -3.05 12.32 -2.60
C TYR A 67 -3.60 12.46 -4.02
N GLN A 68 -4.39 11.50 -4.52
CA GLN A 68 -4.92 11.49 -5.90
C GLN A 68 -3.81 11.41 -6.97
N LYS A 69 -3.51 12.52 -7.68
CA LYS A 69 -2.58 12.55 -8.83
C LYS A 69 -1.13 12.15 -8.47
N PRO A 70 -0.52 12.60 -7.36
CA PRO A 70 0.82 12.15 -6.96
C PRO A 70 0.85 10.66 -6.67
N PHE A 71 -0.20 10.08 -6.10
CA PHE A 71 -0.28 8.64 -5.87
C PHE A 71 -0.32 7.86 -7.19
N GLN A 72 -1.06 8.33 -8.19
CA GLN A 72 -1.04 7.74 -9.53
C GLN A 72 0.36 7.80 -10.18
N LYS A 73 1.09 8.90 -10.01
CA LYS A 73 2.49 9.02 -10.46
C LYS A 73 3.40 8.02 -9.73
N LEU A 74 3.21 7.85 -8.43
CA LEU A 74 3.94 6.87 -7.64
C LEU A 74 3.68 5.45 -8.14
N LEU A 75 2.42 5.08 -8.40
CA LEU A 75 2.09 3.78 -9.00
C LEU A 75 2.74 3.60 -10.37
N HIS A 76 2.77 4.65 -11.19
CA HIS A 76 3.45 4.62 -12.49
C HIS A 76 4.95 4.30 -12.33
N ILE A 77 5.65 4.99 -11.41
CA ILE A 77 7.08 4.74 -11.13
C ILE A 77 7.31 3.30 -10.65
N ILE A 78 6.42 2.77 -9.80
CA ILE A 78 6.52 1.37 -9.35
C ILE A 78 6.49 0.43 -10.55
N ILE A 79 5.61 0.69 -11.51
CA ILE A 79 5.38 -0.18 -12.67
C ILE A 79 6.48 -0.04 -13.72
N THR A 80 6.87 1.18 -14.07
CA THR A 80 7.81 1.43 -15.17
C THR A 80 9.27 1.30 -14.76
N GLU A 81 9.61 1.67 -13.53
CA GLU A 81 11.02 1.72 -13.09
C GLU A 81 11.36 0.67 -12.03
N PHE A 82 10.46 0.41 -11.09
CA PHE A 82 10.79 -0.42 -9.92
C PHE A 82 10.55 -1.92 -10.15
N LEU A 83 9.45 -2.30 -10.83
CA LEU A 83 9.17 -3.69 -11.18
C LEU A 83 10.29 -4.35 -12.00
N PRO A 84 10.86 -3.72 -13.05
CA PRO A 84 12.00 -4.29 -13.77
C PRO A 84 13.21 -4.56 -12.86
N LYS A 85 13.48 -3.67 -11.91
CA LYS A 85 14.57 -3.83 -10.93
C LYS A 85 14.31 -4.99 -9.97
N ILE A 86 13.05 -5.19 -9.56
CA ILE A 86 12.64 -6.35 -8.75
C ILE A 86 12.83 -7.64 -9.56
N ASN A 87 12.34 -7.68 -10.80
CA ASN A 87 12.39 -8.85 -11.67
C ASN A 87 13.83 -9.29 -11.97
N ALA A 88 14.78 -8.34 -12.08
CA ALA A 88 16.20 -8.65 -12.27
C ALA A 88 16.86 -9.33 -11.07
N VAL A 89 16.30 -9.19 -9.86
CA VAL A 89 16.91 -9.67 -8.61
C VAL A 89 16.12 -10.82 -7.97
N SER A 90 14.82 -10.95 -8.28
CA SER A 90 13.95 -11.93 -7.64
C SER A 90 14.23 -13.35 -8.12
N ALA A 91 14.45 -14.27 -7.18
CA ALA A 91 14.54 -15.70 -7.47
C ALA A 91 13.15 -16.36 -7.50
N SER A 92 12.20 -15.85 -6.71
CA SER A 92 10.81 -16.32 -6.69
C SER A 92 9.88 -15.42 -7.50
N ALA A 93 9.20 -16.00 -8.49
CA ALA A 93 8.21 -15.31 -9.32
C ALA A 93 6.88 -15.04 -8.59
N GLY A 94 6.57 -15.77 -7.51
CA GLY A 94 5.23 -15.75 -6.90
C GLY A 94 4.86 -14.40 -6.25
N SER A 95 5.78 -13.78 -5.51
CA SER A 95 5.53 -12.49 -4.87
C SER A 95 5.47 -11.34 -5.86
N VAL A 96 6.24 -11.44 -6.95
CA VAL A 96 6.24 -10.43 -8.03
C VAL A 96 4.95 -10.52 -8.83
N SER A 97 4.54 -11.72 -9.25
CA SER A 97 3.31 -11.92 -10.03
C SER A 97 2.06 -11.43 -9.30
N ARG A 98 1.98 -11.59 -7.97
CA ARG A 98 0.89 -11.02 -7.15
C ARG A 98 0.88 -9.50 -7.17
N LEU A 99 2.06 -8.87 -7.07
CA LEU A 99 2.18 -7.42 -7.15
C LEU A 99 1.80 -6.90 -8.54
N GLU A 100 2.27 -7.54 -9.61
CA GLU A 100 1.93 -7.22 -10.99
C GLU A 100 0.42 -7.31 -11.23
N THR A 101 -0.19 -8.44 -10.89
CA THR A 101 -1.65 -8.66 -11.00
C THR A 101 -2.44 -7.58 -10.26
N PHE A 102 -2.00 -7.22 -9.05
CA PHE A 102 -2.62 -6.17 -8.26
C PHE A 102 -2.51 -4.79 -8.93
N LEU A 103 -1.33 -4.43 -9.44
CA LEU A 103 -1.10 -3.15 -10.11
C LEU A 103 -1.87 -3.05 -11.43
N GLU A 104 -1.96 -4.12 -12.20
CA GLU A 104 -2.77 -4.17 -13.43
C GLU A 104 -4.26 -3.96 -13.16
N ALA A 105 -4.81 -4.61 -12.13
CA ALA A 105 -6.19 -4.40 -11.72
C ALA A 105 -6.46 -2.93 -11.34
N ASN A 106 -5.50 -2.29 -10.67
CA ASN A 106 -5.62 -0.89 -10.28
C ASN A 106 -5.48 0.08 -11.45
N ILE A 107 -4.61 -0.20 -12.44
CA ILE A 107 -4.55 0.61 -13.67
C ILE A 107 -5.89 0.59 -14.41
N LYS A 108 -6.48 -0.61 -14.57
CA LYS A 108 -7.80 -0.77 -15.22
C LYS A 108 -8.88 0.06 -14.51
N ASN A 109 -8.79 0.18 -13.19
CA ASN A 109 -9.68 0.98 -12.35
C ASN A 109 -9.24 2.46 -12.19
N LYS A 110 -8.40 3.00 -13.09
CA LYS A 110 -7.90 4.40 -13.05
C LYS A 110 -7.16 4.77 -11.75
N GLY A 111 -6.51 3.79 -11.12
CA GLY A 111 -5.82 3.93 -9.85
C GLY A 111 -6.72 3.87 -8.62
N GLN A 112 -8.03 3.63 -8.78
CA GLN A 112 -8.94 3.42 -7.66
C GLN A 112 -8.67 2.05 -7.03
N ILE A 113 -8.16 2.07 -5.81
CA ILE A 113 -7.94 0.88 -5.00
C ILE A 113 -9.15 0.69 -4.09
N ALA A 114 -9.71 -0.51 -4.07
CA ALA A 114 -10.82 -0.87 -3.19
C ALA A 114 -10.39 -0.80 -1.71
N THR A 115 -11.35 -0.64 -0.81
CA THR A 115 -11.09 -0.75 0.63
C THR A 115 -10.51 -2.13 0.97
N PRO A 116 -9.63 -2.22 1.97
CA PRO A 116 -9.07 -3.50 2.36
C PRO A 116 -10.15 -4.43 2.90
N TYR A 117 -9.97 -5.73 2.66
CA TYR A 117 -10.83 -6.75 3.27
C TYR A 117 -10.77 -6.64 4.80
N GLY A 118 -11.95 -6.63 5.44
CA GLY A 118 -12.06 -6.47 6.89
C GLY A 118 -11.99 -5.02 7.40
N TYR A 119 -12.13 -4.02 6.52
CA TYR A 119 -12.27 -2.62 6.95
C TYR A 119 -13.47 -2.43 7.88
N LEU A 120 -13.27 -1.76 9.01
CA LEU A 120 -14.31 -1.55 10.03
C LEU A 120 -15.27 -0.45 9.59
N THR A 121 -16.49 -0.84 9.21
CA THR A 121 -17.58 0.07 8.87
C THR A 121 -18.25 0.64 10.12
N SER A 122 -19.03 1.72 9.98
CA SER A 122 -19.79 2.31 11.08
C SER A 122 -20.69 1.30 11.81
N SER A 123 -21.25 0.32 11.07
CA SER A 123 -22.08 -0.74 11.63
C SER A 123 -21.36 -1.60 12.68
N PHE A 124 -20.05 -1.80 12.57
CA PHE A 124 -19.27 -2.54 13.57
C PHE A 124 -19.20 -1.81 14.91
N TRP A 125 -19.19 -0.48 14.89
CA TRP A 125 -19.11 0.34 16.10
C TRP A 125 -20.46 0.59 16.77
N LEU A 126 -21.54 0.33 16.05
CA LEU A 126 -22.92 0.53 16.50
C LEU A 126 -23.63 -0.77 16.89
N SER A 127 -22.99 -1.93 16.70
CA SER A 127 -23.45 -3.26 17.12
C SER A 127 -22.96 -3.62 18.52
#